data_AF-A0A1B0A4E0-F1
#
_entry.id   AF-A0A1B0A4E0-F1
#
_cell.length_a   1.000
_cell.length_b   1.000
_cell.length_c   1.000
_cell.angle_alpha   90.00
_cell.angle_beta   90.00
_cell.angle_gamma   90.00
#
_symmetry.space_group_name_H-M   'P 1'
#
loop_
_entity.id
_entity.type
_entity.pdbx_description
1 polymer ?
#
loop_
_entity_poly.entity_id
_entity_poly.type
_entity_poly.pdbx_seq_one_letter_code
_entity_poly.pdbx_strand_id
1 'polypeptide(L)'
;MGSDVIDPLELLSNKNQREPRFLSSVYNPLVAALSGFGLAAFLNWGFRRPIFSGIQKHIGFAIAGGIIGKYIDEKRDEYLATRDAILRHYVELHPEDFPPIPRKKYADVLERWVPIR
;
A
#
# COMPACT_ATOMS: atom_id res chain seq x y z
N MET A 1 -7.44 -20.26 15.10
CA MET A 1 -8.80 -20.09 15.66
C MET A 1 -8.90 -18.64 16.09
N GLY A 2 -9.67 -17.81 15.39
CA GLY A 2 -9.78 -16.39 15.75
C GLY A 2 -10.47 -16.27 17.11
N SER A 3 -9.97 -15.39 17.97
CA SER A 3 -10.63 -15.02 19.22
C SER A 3 -12.07 -14.57 18.93
N ASP A 4 -13.03 -14.98 19.77
CA ASP A 4 -14.44 -14.53 19.70
C ASP A 4 -14.60 -13.04 20.11
N VAL A 5 -13.49 -12.39 20.41
CA VAL A 5 -13.37 -11.03 20.91
C VAL A 5 -12.53 -10.23 19.91
N ILE A 6 -12.92 -8.99 19.64
CA ILE A 6 -12.14 -8.04 18.86
C ILE A 6 -11.14 -7.39 19.82
N ASP A 7 -9.93 -7.93 19.87
CA ASP A 7 -8.82 -7.33 20.59
C ASP A 7 -8.07 -6.35 19.67
N PRO A 8 -7.99 -5.05 20.03
CA PRO A 8 -7.29 -4.05 19.22
C PRO A 8 -5.79 -4.32 19.06
N LEU A 9 -5.12 -4.92 20.06
CA LEU A 9 -3.69 -5.24 19.95
C LEU A 9 -3.45 -6.41 19.00
N GLU A 10 -4.30 -7.44 19.08
CA GLU A 10 -4.25 -8.57 18.16
C GLU A 10 -4.46 -8.11 16.70
N LEU A 11 -5.31 -7.12 16.46
CA LEU A 11 -5.57 -6.55 15.14
C LEU A 11 -4.35 -5.81 14.56
N LEU A 12 -3.64 -5.04 15.38
CA LEU A 12 -2.51 -4.23 14.94
C LEU A 12 -1.18 -5.00 14.93
N SER A 13 -1.12 -6.14 15.61
CA SER A 13 0.04 -7.03 15.61
C SER A 13 0.32 -7.61 14.22
N ASN A 14 1.60 -7.69 13.85
CA ASN A 14 2.00 -8.35 12.61
C ASN A 14 1.92 -9.87 12.77
N LYS A 15 0.89 -10.49 12.17
CA LYS A 15 0.69 -11.94 12.21
C LYS A 15 1.55 -12.71 11.21
N ASN A 16 2.34 -12.03 10.37
CA ASN A 16 3.15 -12.60 9.29
C ASN A 16 2.36 -13.55 8.35
N GLN A 17 1.04 -13.43 8.31
CA GLN A 17 0.13 -14.24 7.50
C GLN A 17 -0.04 -13.70 6.07
N ARG A 18 0.56 -12.55 5.77
CA ARG A 18 0.44 -11.91 4.46
C ARG A 18 1.41 -12.59 3.48
N GLU A 19 0.86 -13.46 2.64
CA GLU A 19 1.58 -14.00 1.49
C GLU A 19 1.80 -12.90 0.42
N PRO A 20 3.04 -12.65 -0.03
CA PRO A 20 3.30 -11.71 -1.10
C PRO A 20 2.70 -12.24 -2.42
N ARG A 21 2.12 -11.33 -3.21
CA ARG A 21 1.67 -11.66 -4.57
C ARG A 21 2.86 -11.62 -5.52
N PHE A 22 2.76 -12.31 -6.66
CA PHE A 22 3.85 -12.40 -7.65
C PHE A 22 4.45 -11.04 -8.08
N LEU A 23 3.65 -9.96 -8.10
CA LEU A 23 4.13 -8.61 -8.45
C LEU A 23 4.28 -7.65 -7.26
N SER A 24 3.91 -8.02 -6.03
CA SER A 24 3.75 -7.02 -4.96
C SER A 24 5.05 -6.29 -4.60
N SER A 25 6.21 -6.94 -4.74
CA SER A 25 7.52 -6.35 -4.43
C SER A 25 8.13 -5.54 -5.58
N VAL A 26 7.65 -5.74 -6.81
CA VAL A 26 8.24 -5.13 -8.02
C VAL A 26 7.32 -4.10 -8.65
N TYR A 27 6.03 -4.11 -8.30
CA TYR A 27 5.02 -3.25 -8.91
C TYR A 27 5.37 -1.77 -8.84
N ASN A 28 5.74 -1.24 -7.66
CA ASN A 28 6.01 0.20 -7.50
C ASN A 28 7.27 0.65 -8.27
N PRO A 29 8.43 -0.04 -8.16
CA PRO A 29 9.59 0.27 -9.00
C PRO A 29 9.31 0.14 -10.50
N LEU A 30 8.52 -0.87 -10.91
CA LEU A 30 8.18 -1.11 -12.31
C LEU A 30 7.32 0.00 -12.89
N VAL A 31 6.26 0.40 -12.18
CA VAL A 31 5.39 1.51 -12.60
C VAL A 31 6.18 2.82 -12.67
N ALA A 32 7.09 3.06 -11.72
CA ALA A 32 7.94 4.24 -11.74
C ALA A 32 8.92 4.24 -12.93
N ALA A 33 9.49 3.09 -13.27
CA ALA A 33 10.34 2.93 -14.45
C ALA A 33 9.57 3.18 -15.77
N LEU A 34 8.37 2.60 -15.90
CA LEU A 34 7.49 2.85 -17.05
C LEU A 34 7.07 4.32 -17.14
N SER A 35 6.80 4.96 -16.00
CA SER A 35 6.50 6.39 -15.94
C SER A 35 7.70 7.24 -16.38
N GLY A 36 8.92 6.85 -16.01
CA GLY A 36 10.15 7.47 -16.51
C GLY A 36 10.30 7.34 -18.03
N PHE A 37 10.05 6.15 -18.59
CA PHE A 37 10.02 5.95 -20.04
C PHE A 37 8.96 6.84 -20.72
N GLY A 38 7.76 6.92 -20.14
CA GLY A 38 6.66 7.77 -20.61
C GLY A 38 7.03 9.26 -20.55
N LEU A 39 7.73 9.70 -19.52
CA LEU A 39 8.25 11.06 -19.41
C LEU A 39 9.23 11.39 -20.54
N ALA A 40 10.14 10.47 -20.88
CA ALA A 40 11.05 10.68 -22.02
C ALA A 40 10.30 10.82 -23.36
N ALA A 41 9.27 10.00 -23.56
CA ALA A 41 8.38 10.09 -24.73
C ALA A 41 7.62 11.44 -24.77
N PHE A 42 7.09 11.88 -23.62
CA PHE A 42 6.40 13.15 -23.47
C PHE A 42 7.32 14.34 -23.76
N LEU A 43 8.55 14.32 -23.26
CA LEU A 43 9.55 15.37 -23.53
C LEU A 43 9.87 15.44 -25.03
N ASN A 44 10.11 14.31 -25.69
CA ASN A 44 10.37 14.29 -27.13
C ASN A 44 9.19 14.88 -27.93
N TRP A 45 7.96 14.51 -27.58
CA TRP A 45 6.76 15.08 -28.19
C TRP A 45 6.67 16.60 -27.97
N GLY A 46 6.89 17.09 -26.74
CA GLY A 46 6.87 18.52 -26.41
C GLY A 46 7.92 19.33 -27.15
N PHE A 47 9.11 18.77 -27.38
CA PHE A 47 10.18 19.40 -28.18
C PHE A 47 10.01 19.22 -29.70
N ARG A 48 8.85 18.76 -30.17
CA ARG A 48 8.56 18.49 -31.60
C ARG A 48 9.58 17.53 -32.24
N ARG A 49 10.08 16.57 -31.48
CA ARG A 49 10.94 15.48 -31.96
C ARG A 49 10.10 14.19 -32.10
N PRO A 50 10.52 13.23 -32.93
CA PRO A 50 9.87 11.93 -32.98
C PRO A 50 9.86 11.29 -31.59
N ILE A 51 8.72 10.71 -31.19
CA ILE A 51 8.46 10.26 -29.81
C ILE A 51 9.55 9.31 -29.30
N PHE A 52 10.00 8.38 -30.15
CA PHE A 52 11.02 7.37 -29.82
C PHE A 52 12.45 7.78 -30.20
N SER A 53 12.68 9.07 -30.47
CA SER A 53 14.00 9.56 -30.85
C SER A 53 15.00 9.48 -29.69
N GLY A 54 16.10 8.75 -29.91
CA GLY A 54 17.19 8.62 -28.94
C GLY A 54 16.83 7.64 -27.81
N ILE A 55 16.82 6.35 -28.13
CA ILE A 55 16.44 5.26 -27.22
C ILE A 55 17.24 5.25 -25.91
N GLN A 56 18.50 5.68 -25.96
CA GLN A 56 19.37 5.85 -24.78
C GLN A 56 18.75 6.78 -23.72
N LYS A 57 18.00 7.82 -24.14
CA LYS A 57 17.31 8.72 -23.21
C LYS A 57 16.17 7.98 -22.52
N HIS A 58 15.36 7.25 -23.28
CA HIS A 58 14.26 6.46 -22.71
C HIS A 58 14.74 5.42 -21.71
N ILE A 59 15.83 4.71 -22.03
CA ILE A 59 16.46 3.74 -21.13
C ILE A 59 16.98 4.46 -19.87
N GLY A 60 17.67 5.59 -20.03
CA GLY A 60 18.18 6.38 -18.90
C GLY A 60 17.07 6.88 -17.96
N PHE A 61 15.98 7.43 -18.52
CA PHE A 61 14.83 7.88 -17.74
C PHE A 61 14.08 6.71 -17.07
N ALA A 62 13.98 5.55 -17.72
CA ALA A 62 13.36 4.37 -17.13
C ALA A 62 14.17 3.83 -15.94
N ILE A 63 15.49 3.75 -16.07
CA ILE A 63 16.38 3.34 -14.98
C ILE A 63 16.28 4.34 -13.82
N ALA A 64 16.38 5.64 -14.11
CA ALA A 64 16.25 6.68 -13.09
C ALA A 64 14.90 6.60 -12.37
N GLY A 65 13.81 6.44 -13.12
CA GLY A 65 12.47 6.25 -12.58
C GLY A 65 12.36 5.02 -11.67
N GLY A 66 12.95 3.89 -12.07
CA GLY A 66 12.97 2.67 -11.25
C GLY A 66 13.74 2.82 -9.94
N ILE A 67 14.91 3.47 -9.96
CA ILE A 67 15.70 3.73 -8.75
C ILE A 67 14.94 4.65 -7.79
N ILE A 68 14.39 5.75 -8.31
CA ILE A 68 13.59 6.69 -7.51
C ILE A 68 12.36 5.99 -6.95
N GLY A 69 11.66 5.21 -7.77
CA GLY A 69 10.49 4.44 -7.36
C GLY A 69 10.79 3.47 -6.23
N LYS A 70 11.91 2.75 -6.29
CA LYS A 70 12.35 1.85 -5.22
C LYS A 70 12.62 2.60 -3.92
N TYR A 71 13.33 3.72 -3.98
CA TYR A 71 13.62 4.53 -2.80
C TYR A 71 12.34 5.07 -2.14
N ILE A 72 11.38 5.55 -2.94
CA ILE A 72 10.07 6.01 -2.43
C ILE A 72 9.29 4.85 -1.80
N ASP A 73 9.34 3.66 -2.40
CA ASP A 73 8.65 2.47 -1.87
C ASP A 73 9.20 2.07 -0.49
N GLU A 74 10.53 2.00 -0.36
CA GLU A 74 11.20 1.73 0.92
C GLU A 74 10.83 2.78 1.99
N LYS A 75 10.82 4.07 1.61
CA LYS A 75 10.42 5.15 2.53
C LYS A 75 8.95 5.08 2.92
N ARG A 76 8.06 4.67 2.01
CA ARG A 76 6.65 4.47 2.31
C ARG A 76 6.48 3.33 3.30
N ASP A 77 7.18 2.22 3.09
CA ASP A 77 7.06 1.04 3.94
C ASP A 77 7.63 1.33 5.35
N GLU A 78 8.74 2.07 5.46
CA GLU A 78 9.27 2.57 6.73
C GLU A 78 8.22 3.44 7.46
N TYR A 79 7.63 4.41 6.76
CA TYR A 79 6.61 5.30 7.32
C TYR A 79 5.38 4.54 7.83
N LEU A 80 4.87 3.58 7.03
CA LEU A 80 3.72 2.77 7.41
C LEU A 80 4.04 1.86 8.61
N ALA A 81 5.23 1.26 8.65
CA ALA A 81 5.68 0.47 9.78
C ALA A 81 5.79 1.29 11.06
N THR A 82 6.33 2.52 10.99
CA THR A 82 6.39 3.45 12.12
C THR A 82 5.00 3.85 12.59
N ARG A 83 4.10 4.19 11.67
CA ARG A 83 2.70 4.54 12.01
C ARG A 83 2.03 3.40 12.77
N ASP A 84 2.14 2.17 12.28
CA ASP A 84 1.52 1.00 12.94
C ASP A 84 2.17 0.72 14.30
N ALA A 85 3.47 0.95 14.45
CA ALA A 85 4.16 0.84 15.74
C ALA A 85 3.66 1.86 16.75
N ILE A 86 3.47 3.12 16.34
CA ILE A 86 2.91 4.18 17.19
C ILE A 86 1.48 3.83 17.62
N LEU A 87 0.64 3.35 16.69
CA LEU A 87 -0.74 2.97 17.00
C LEU A 87 -0.79 1.82 18.00
N ARG A 88 0.03 0.78 17.84
CA ARG A 88 0.13 -0.32 18.81
C ARG A 88 0.51 0.19 20.19
N HIS A 89 1.59 0.96 20.26
CA HIS A 89 2.08 1.52 21.52
C HIS A 89 1.04 2.42 22.20
N TYR A 90 0.27 3.19 21.44
CA TYR A 90 -0.79 4.02 21.99
C TYR A 90 -1.93 3.20 22.61
N VAL A 91 -2.37 2.13 21.94
CA VAL A 91 -3.38 1.22 22.47
C VAL A 91 -2.88 0.50 23.72
N GLU A 92 -1.60 0.13 23.77
CA GLU A 92 -0.98 -0.48 24.96
C GLU A 92 -0.96 0.46 26.17
N LEU A 93 -0.76 1.76 25.93
CA LEU A 93 -0.76 2.80 26.99
C LEU A 93 -2.16 3.13 27.50
N HIS A 94 -3.18 3.02 26.64
CA HIS A 94 -4.57 3.42 26.93
C HIS A 94 -5.56 2.27 26.69
N PRO A 95 -5.45 1.14 27.40
CA PRO A 95 -6.36 0.02 27.24
C PRO A 95 -7.82 0.37 27.60
N GLU A 96 -8.03 1.38 28.46
CA GLU A 96 -9.35 1.87 28.86
C GLU A 96 -10.16 2.49 27.71
N ASP A 97 -9.48 3.10 26.75
CA ASP A 97 -10.12 3.74 25.59
C ASP A 97 -10.48 2.72 24.51
N PHE A 98 -9.82 1.56 24.52
CA PHE A 98 -10.00 0.49 23.54
C PHE A 98 -10.38 -0.85 24.20
N PRO A 99 -11.54 -0.92 24.89
CA PRO A 99 -11.96 -2.15 25.52
C PRO A 99 -12.22 -3.24 24.46
N PRO A 100 -11.88 -4.50 24.75
CA PRO A 100 -12.15 -5.61 23.85
C PRO A 100 -13.66 -5.84 23.67
N ILE A 101 -14.12 -5.89 22.42
CA ILE A 101 -15.56 -6.00 22.10
C ILE A 101 -15.90 -7.43 21.66
N PRO A 102 -16.91 -8.09 22.24
CA PRO A 102 -17.32 -9.42 21.80
C PRO A 102 -17.92 -9.38 20.39
N ARG A 103 -17.53 -10.33 19.53
CA ARG A 103 -18.07 -10.47 18.18
C ARG A 103 -19.48 -11.04 18.25
N LYS A 104 -20.46 -10.32 17.68
CA LYS A 104 -21.84 -10.80 17.54
C LYS A 104 -21.99 -11.59 16.24
N LYS A 105 -22.73 -12.70 16.26
CA LYS A 105 -23.05 -13.43 15.04
C LYS A 105 -24.15 -12.69 14.28
N TYR A 106 -24.16 -12.81 12.95
CA TYR A 106 -25.24 -12.25 12.14
C TYR A 106 -26.62 -12.83 12.49
N ALA A 107 -26.68 -14.04 13.06
CA ALA A 107 -27.93 -14.60 13.58
C ALA A 107 -28.53 -13.79 14.75
N ASP A 108 -27.69 -13.06 15.50
CA ASP A 108 -28.08 -12.26 16.66
C ASP A 108 -28.26 -10.76 16.32
N VAL A 109 -28.00 -10.36 15.07
CA VAL A 109 -28.05 -8.97 14.60
C VAL A 109 -29.15 -8.82 13.55
N LEU A 110 -30.19 -8.05 13.87
CA LEU A 110 -31.28 -7.73 12.95
C LEU A 110 -31.03 -6.36 12.30
N GLU A 111 -30.52 -6.37 11.06
CA GLU A 111 -30.38 -5.17 10.25
C GLU A 111 -31.64 -4.88 9.44
N ARG A 112 -31.88 -3.59 9.15
CA ARG A 112 -32.99 -3.19 8.29
C ARG A 112 -32.70 -3.61 6.85
N TRP A 113 -33.53 -4.48 6.29
CA TRP A 113 -33.49 -4.81 4.88
C TRP A 113 -34.13 -3.69 4.03
N VAL A 114 -33.36 -3.10 3.11
CA VAL A 114 -33.82 -2.08 2.16
C VAL A 114 -33.70 -2.67 0.74
N PRO A 115 -34.80 -3.16 0.14
CA PRO A 115 -34.75 -3.71 -1.21
C PRO A 115 -34.53 -2.61 -2.25
N ILE A 116 -33.73 -2.92 -3.26
CA ILE A 116 -33.65 -2.14 -4.51
C ILE A 116 -34.87 -2.56 -5.34
N ARG A 117 -35.74 -1.61 -5.67
CA ARG A 117 -36.98 -1.83 -6.43
C ARG A 117 -36.89 -1.15 -7.77
#